data_AF-A0A7W7YNE9-F1
#
_entry.id   AF-A0A7W7YNE9-F1
#
_cell.length_a   1.000
_cell.length_b   1.000
_cell.length_c   1.000
_cell.angle_alpha   90.00
_cell.angle_beta   90.00
_cell.angle_gamma   90.00
#
_symmetry.space_group_name_H-M   'P 1'
#
loop_
_entity.id
_entity.type
_entity.pdbx_description
1 polymer ?
#
loop_
_entity_poly.entity_id
_entity_poly.type
_entity_poly.pdbx_seq_one_letter_code
_entity_poly.pdbx_strand_id
1 'polypeptide(L)'
;MDERFPLIYQIICIVLTALFVWSFVVSREPRQWRRLYQSKFCRAEDFSVNKNKVIDENLKKYGILISMFFLVADVGFFLWGASHYDRNKSEQTTVEERLQLNELEKIQSKAQALNRTTN
;
A
#
# COMPACT_ATOMS: atom_id res chain seq x y z
N MET A 1 -8.57 20.99 -4.69
CA MET A 1 -8.89 20.18 -5.89
C MET A 1 -7.67 19.36 -6.29
N ASP A 2 -7.43 18.26 -5.57
CA ASP A 2 -6.82 17.02 -6.06
C ASP A 2 -7.02 15.99 -4.93
N GLU A 3 -8.26 15.52 -4.78
CA GLU A 3 -8.68 14.48 -3.83
C GLU A 3 -8.16 13.08 -4.21
N ARG A 4 -7.08 13.00 -4.97
CA ARG A 4 -6.53 11.72 -5.43
C ARG A 4 -5.66 11.15 -4.34
N PHE A 5 -5.92 9.88 -4.00
CA PHE A 5 -5.02 9.08 -3.18
C PHE A 5 -3.59 9.27 -3.71
N PRO A 6 -2.60 9.57 -2.84
CA PRO A 6 -1.26 9.93 -3.31
C PRO A 6 -0.71 8.82 -4.21
N LEU A 7 -0.45 9.18 -5.48
CA LEU A 7 -0.10 8.27 -6.58
C LEU A 7 1.05 7.31 -6.21
N ILE A 8 1.98 7.80 -5.39
CA ILE A 8 3.12 7.04 -4.86
C ILE A 8 2.65 5.84 -4.03
N TYR A 9 1.63 6.00 -3.17
CA TYR A 9 1.13 4.89 -2.33
C TYR A 9 0.43 3.82 -3.17
N GLN A 10 -0.31 4.23 -4.20
CA GLN A 10 -0.93 3.29 -5.14
C GLN A 10 0.12 2.49 -5.91
N ILE A 11 1.16 3.15 -6.42
CA ILE A 11 2.28 2.49 -7.10
C ILE A 11 2.95 1.50 -6.16
N ILE A 12 3.25 1.90 -4.92
CA ILE A 12 3.89 1.02 -3.92
C ILE A 12 3.01 -0.21 -3.65
N CYS A 13 1.70 -0.04 -3.42
CA CYS A 13 0.79 -1.18 -3.20
C CYS A 13 0.78 -2.11 -4.42
N ILE A 14 0.61 -1.57 -5.63
CA ILE A 14 0.61 -2.39 -6.86
C ILE A 14 1.93 -3.17 -7.01
N VAL A 15 3.07 -2.53 -6.74
CA VAL A 15 4.38 -3.19 -6.80
C VAL A 15 4.50 -4.27 -5.72
N LEU A 16 4.08 -4.01 -4.49
CA LEU A 16 4.10 -4.98 -3.40
C LEU A 16 3.18 -6.17 -3.69
N THR A 17 1.96 -5.93 -4.18
CA THR A 17 1.04 -6.98 -4.61
C THR A 17 1.63 -7.79 -5.78
N ALA A 18 2.27 -7.14 -6.75
CA ALA A 18 2.92 -7.84 -7.86
C ALA A 18 4.08 -8.72 -7.38
N LEU A 19 4.91 -8.23 -6.46
CA LEU A 19 5.99 -8.99 -5.84
C LEU A 19 5.47 -10.15 -4.99
N PHE A 20 4.37 -9.95 -4.27
CA PHE A 20 3.67 -11.00 -3.56
C PHE A 20 3.22 -12.10 -4.53
N VAL A 21 2.48 -11.76 -5.58
CA VAL A 21 1.98 -12.73 -6.57
C VAL A 21 3.14 -13.45 -7.24
N TRP A 22 4.18 -12.72 -7.64
CA TRP A 22 5.37 -13.30 -8.26
C TRP A 22 6.05 -14.32 -7.33
N SER A 23 6.35 -13.91 -6.10
CA SER A 23 6.97 -14.78 -5.09
C SER A 23 6.08 -15.99 -4.78
N PHE A 24 4.76 -15.79 -4.71
CA PHE A 24 3.81 -16.85 -4.43
C PHE A 24 3.76 -17.88 -5.56
N VAL A 25 3.70 -17.44 -6.82
CA VAL A 25 3.75 -18.30 -8.00
C VAL A 25 5.04 -19.11 -8.05
N VAL A 26 6.19 -18.48 -7.76
CA VAL A 26 7.48 -19.18 -7.66
C VAL A 26 7.44 -20.26 -6.57
N SER A 27 6.86 -19.95 -5.42
CA SER A 27 6.78 -20.88 -4.29
C SER A 27 5.80 -22.04 -4.49
N ARG A 28 4.75 -21.85 -5.32
CA ARG A 28 3.72 -22.85 -5.59
C ARG A 28 4.25 -23.99 -6.44
N GLU A 29 5.09 -23.69 -7.42
CA GLU A 29 5.59 -24.67 -8.40
C GLU A 29 7.12 -24.71 -8.49
N PRO A 30 7.82 -25.01 -7.38
CA PRO A 30 9.28 -24.89 -7.30
C PRO A 30 10.00 -25.77 -8.32
N ARG A 31 9.42 -26.93 -8.64
CA ARG A 31 9.97 -27.89 -9.61
C ARG A 31 10.02 -27.32 -11.04
N GLN A 32 9.00 -26.59 -11.47
CA GLN A 32 8.98 -26.00 -12.81
C GLN A 32 10.01 -24.88 -12.93
N TRP A 33 10.06 -24.01 -11.91
CA TRP A 33 11.03 -22.93 -11.81
C TRP A 33 12.47 -23.45 -11.74
N ARG A 34 12.74 -24.51 -10.97
CA ARG A 34 14.04 -25.17 -10.95
C ARG A 34 14.42 -25.70 -12.33
N ARG A 35 13.51 -26.39 -13.03
CA ARG A 35 13.78 -26.92 -14.38
C ARG A 35 14.08 -25.80 -15.37
N LEU A 36 13.34 -24.69 -15.30
CA LEU A 36 13.55 -23.52 -16.14
C LEU A 36 14.91 -22.87 -15.86
N TYR A 37 15.28 -22.73 -14.58
CA TYR A 37 16.60 -22.26 -14.17
C TYR A 37 17.72 -23.19 -14.67
N GLN A 38 17.57 -24.50 -14.43
CA GLN A 38 18.53 -25.51 -14.86
C GLN A 38 18.72 -25.55 -16.38
N SER A 39 17.64 -25.37 -17.15
CA SER A 39 17.71 -25.34 -18.62
C SER A 39 18.45 -24.13 -19.18
N LYS A 40 18.48 -23.00 -18.45
CA LYS A 40 19.12 -21.76 -18.89
C LYS A 40 20.54 -21.59 -18.37
N PHE A 41 20.85 -22.15 -17.19
CA PHE A 41 22.06 -21.79 -16.45
C PHE A 41 22.92 -22.98 -16.01
N CYS A 42 22.45 -24.23 -16.09
CA CYS A 42 23.22 -25.39 -15.64
C CYS A 42 23.61 -26.33 -16.79
N ARG A 43 24.83 -26.88 -16.73
CA ARG A 43 25.26 -28.01 -17.58
C ARG A 43 24.73 -29.32 -17.01
N ALA A 44 24.55 -30.31 -17.88
CA ALA A 44 23.92 -31.58 -17.52
C ALA A 44 24.68 -32.42 -16.49
N GLU A 45 25.96 -32.14 -16.30
CA GLU A 45 26.87 -32.87 -15.41
C GLU A 45 26.65 -32.53 -13.92
N ASP A 46 26.03 -31.39 -13.61
CA ASP A 46 25.77 -30.94 -12.23
C ASP A 46 24.45 -31.47 -11.65
N PHE A 47 23.72 -32.30 -12.41
CA PHE A 47 22.43 -32.83 -11.98
C PHE A 47 22.58 -33.93 -10.93
N SER A 48 22.52 -33.52 -9.66
CA SER A 48 22.37 -34.44 -8.53
C SER A 48 20.92 -34.45 -8.02
N VAL A 49 20.32 -35.64 -7.95
CA VAL A 49 18.94 -35.84 -7.44
C VAL A 49 18.78 -35.30 -6.02
N ASN A 50 19.80 -35.49 -5.17
CA ASN A 50 19.76 -35.03 -3.78
C ASN A 50 19.88 -33.49 -3.68
N LYS A 51 20.77 -32.87 -4.46
CA LYS A 51 20.86 -31.39 -4.53
C LYS A 51 19.58 -30.76 -5.07
N ASN A 52 18.98 -31.37 -6.08
CA ASN A 52 17.72 -30.93 -6.68
C ASN A 52 16.56 -30.91 -5.67
N LYS A 53 16.49 -31.92 -4.80
CA LYS A 53 15.47 -31.99 -3.74
C LYS A 53 15.66 -30.87 -2.71
N VAL A 54 16.90 -30.64 -2.27
CA VAL A 54 17.21 -29.55 -1.33
C VAL A 54 16.88 -28.19 -1.93
N ILE A 55 17.14 -27.97 -3.22
CA ILE A 55 16.77 -26.72 -3.91
C ILE A 55 15.25 -26.56 -3.95
N ASP A 56 14.50 -27.61 -4.30
CA ASP A 56 13.03 -27.55 -4.35
C ASP A 56 12.43 -27.21 -2.97
N GLU A 57 12.94 -27.82 -1.89
CA GLU A 57 12.50 -27.57 -0.52
C GLU A 57 12.86 -26.15 -0.06
N ASN A 58 14.08 -25.70 -0.33
CA ASN A 58 14.52 -24.35 0.01
C ASN A 58 13.72 -23.28 -0.76
N LEU A 59 13.53 -23.47 -2.07
CA LEU A 59 12.78 -22.54 -2.90
C LEU A 59 11.33 -22.38 -2.39
N LYS A 60 10.71 -23.48 -1.98
CA LYS A 60 9.38 -23.47 -1.37
C LYS A 60 9.38 -22.74 -0.01
N LYS A 61 10.33 -23.08 0.87
CA LYS A 61 10.42 -22.49 2.21
C LYS A 61 10.65 -20.99 2.16
N TYR A 62 11.66 -20.55 1.41
CA TYR A 62 11.98 -19.13 1.27
C TYR A 62 10.93 -18.38 0.46
N GLY A 63 10.40 -18.98 -0.62
CA GLY A 63 9.34 -18.38 -1.43
C GLY A 63 8.08 -18.09 -0.63
N ILE A 64 7.63 -19.01 0.23
CA ILE A 64 6.47 -18.77 1.11
C ILE A 64 6.78 -17.65 2.11
N LEU A 65 7.96 -17.66 2.72
CA LEU A 65 8.35 -16.67 3.73
C LEU A 65 8.43 -15.26 3.13
N ILE A 66 9.01 -15.12 1.94
CA ILE A 66 9.10 -13.86 1.20
C ILE A 66 7.70 -13.38 0.77
N SER A 67 6.85 -14.29 0.29
CA SER A 67 5.47 -13.95 -0.08
C SER A 67 4.69 -13.43 1.12
N MET A 68 4.81 -14.10 2.27
CA MET A 68 4.15 -13.68 3.51
C MET A 68 4.61 -12.28 3.94
N PHE A 69 5.91 -11.99 3.81
CA PHE A 69 6.45 -10.67 4.11
C PHE A 69 5.82 -9.58 3.22
N PHE A 70 5.77 -9.79 1.90
CA PHE A 70 5.14 -8.84 0.99
C PHE A 70 3.66 -8.65 1.28
N LEU A 71 2.93 -9.72 1.60
CA LEU A 71 1.51 -9.63 1.95
C LEU A 71 1.28 -8.78 3.20
N VAL A 72 2.06 -9.02 4.27
CA VAL A 72 1.95 -8.25 5.51
C VAL A 72 2.32 -6.79 5.29
N ALA A 73 3.37 -6.53 4.50
CA ALA A 73 3.76 -5.17 4.13
C ALA A 73 2.64 -4.47 3.35
N ASP A 74 2.07 -5.13 2.34
CA ASP A 74 1.00 -4.57 1.49
C ASP A 74 -0.24 -4.19 2.31
N VAL A 75 -0.72 -5.09 3.16
CA VAL A 75 -1.85 -4.80 4.07
C VAL A 75 -1.50 -3.69 5.06
N GLY A 76 -0.27 -3.69 5.59
CA GLY A 76 0.20 -2.66 6.51
C GLY A 76 0.22 -1.26 5.88
N PHE A 77 0.75 -1.14 4.66
CA PHE A 77 0.75 0.11 3.91
C PHE A 77 -0.65 0.56 3.52
N PHE A 78 -1.54 -0.38 3.17
CA PHE A 78 -2.93 -0.08 2.87
C PHE A 78 -3.67 0.52 4.07
N LEU A 79 -3.55 -0.10 5.24
CA LEU A 79 -4.17 0.39 6.48
C LEU A 79 -3.57 1.73 6.93
N TRP A 80 -2.25 1.90 6.81
CA TRP A 80 -1.59 3.16 7.12
C TRP A 80 -2.08 4.28 6.19
N GLY A 81 -2.14 4.01 4.89
CA GLY A 81 -2.64 4.97 3.89
C GLY A 81 -4.09 5.36 4.15
N ALA A 82 -4.95 4.39 4.45
CA ALA A 82 -6.35 4.65 4.81
C ALA A 82 -6.47 5.51 6.07
N SER A 83 -5.70 5.19 7.11
CA SER A 83 -5.70 5.96 8.37
C SER A 83 -5.18 7.40 8.17
N HIS A 84 -4.16 7.60 7.34
CA HIS A 84 -3.64 8.93 7.04
C HIS A 84 -4.62 9.77 6.21
N TYR A 85 -5.36 9.14 5.29
CA TYR A 85 -6.43 9.81 4.55
C TYR A 85 -7.55 10.28 5.49
N ASP A 86 -7.99 9.42 6.40
CA ASP A 86 -9.09 9.73 7.33
C ASP A 86 -8.71 10.83 8.34
N ARG A 87 -7.45 10.83 8.82
CA ARG A 87 -6.88 11.89 9.65
C ARG A 87 -6.80 13.24 8.94
N ASN A 88 -6.31 13.28 7.71
CA ASN A 88 -6.26 14.54 6.96
C ASN A 88 -7.65 15.07 6.59
N LYS A 89 -8.61 14.19 6.31
CA LYS A 89 -9.99 14.58 6.01
C LYS A 89 -10.69 15.17 7.22
N SER A 90 -10.58 14.51 8.38
CA SER A 90 -11.13 15.03 9.65
C SER A 90 -10.53 16.39 10.04
N GLU A 91 -9.22 16.58 9.82
CA GLU A 91 -8.57 17.87 10.09
C GLU A 91 -9.08 18.98 9.15
N GLN A 92 -9.22 18.69 7.86
CA GLN A 92 -9.77 19.63 6.88
C GLN A 92 -11.22 20.01 7.17
N THR A 93 -12.09 19.05 7.49
CA THR A 93 -13.49 19.32 7.86
C THR A 93 -13.56 20.24 9.09
N THR A 94 -12.69 20.03 10.09
CA THR A 94 -12.68 20.85 11.31
C THR A 94 -12.24 22.30 11.05
N VAL A 95 -11.32 22.52 10.10
CA VAL A 95 -10.85 23.88 9.73
C VAL A 95 -11.91 24.62 8.91
N GLU A 96 -12.58 23.96 7.97
CA GLU A 96 -13.68 24.54 7.21
C GLU A 96 -14.87 24.90 8.12
N GLU A 97 -15.22 24.04 9.06
CA GLU A 97 -16.28 24.28 10.03
C GLU A 97 -15.96 25.48 10.94
N ARG A 98 -14.69 25.63 11.35
CA ARG A 98 -14.21 26.82 12.09
C ARG A 98 -14.23 28.10 11.24
N LEU A 99 -14.00 28.01 9.93
CA LEU A 99 -14.08 29.15 9.03
C LEU A 99 -15.54 29.61 8.86
N GLN A 100 -16.47 28.67 8.68
CA GLN A 100 -17.90 28.98 8.55
C GLN A 100 -18.46 29.63 9.82
N LEU A 101 -18.08 29.15 11.01
CA LEU A 101 -18.48 29.76 12.28
C LEU A 101 -17.96 31.21 12.41
N ASN A 102 -16.72 31.47 12.02
CA ASN A 102 -16.16 32.83 12.01
C ASN A 102 -16.88 33.76 11.03
N GLU A 103 -17.28 33.27 9.85
CA GLU A 103 -18.02 34.08 8.88
C GLU A 103 -19.42 34.44 9.39
N LEU A 104 -20.12 33.50 10.03
CA LEU A 104 -21.42 33.73 10.64
C LEU A 104 -21.35 34.77 11.77
N GLU A 105 -20.35 34.68 12.65
CA GLU A 105 -20.11 35.70 13.70
C GLU A 105 -19.84 37.09 13.10
N LYS A 106 -19.09 37.16 12.00
CA LYS A 106 -18.79 38.43 11.31
C LYS A 106 -20.03 39.07 10.68
N ILE A 107 -20.94 38.26 10.14
CA ILE A 107 -22.20 38.73 9.57
C ILE A 107 -23.14 39.21 10.68
N GLN A 108 -23.25 38.44 11.77
CA GLN A 108 -24.12 38.77 12.89
C GLN A 108 -23.67 40.05 13.61
N SER A 109 -22.36 40.21 13.84
CA SER A 109 -21.79 41.43 14.44
C SER A 109 -21.98 42.66 13.55
N LYS A 110 -21.81 42.54 12.22
CA LYS A 110 -22.13 43.62 11.27
C LYS A 110 -23.61 43.99 11.28
N ALA A 111 -24.50 43.01 11.32
CA ALA A 111 -25.95 43.24 11.38
C ALA A 111 -26.36 43.96 12.68
N GLN A 112 -25.76 43.60 13.82
CA GLN A 112 -25.96 44.30 15.09
C GLN A 112 -25.44 45.73 15.10
N ALA A 113 -24.28 45.98 14.47
CA ALA A 113 -23.71 47.33 14.37
C ALA A 113 -24.57 48.25 13.49
N LEU A 114 -25.12 47.72 12.39
CA LEU A 114 -26.02 48.45 11.51
C LEU A 114 -27.32 48.85 12.24
N ASN A 115 -27.94 47.92 12.98
CA ASN A 115 -29.15 48.21 13.77
C ASN A 115 -28.96 49.21 14.91
N ARG A 116 -27.72 49.45 15.37
CA ARG A 116 -27.40 50.47 16.38
C ARG A 116 -27.20 51.87 15.79
N THR A 117 -27.01 51.99 14.48
CA THR A 117 -26.78 53.28 13.80
C THR A 117 -28.05 53.86 13.19
N THR A 118 -29.09 53.04 13.02
CA THR A 118 -30.41 53.46 12.51
C THR A 118 -31.44 53.83 13.58
N ASN A 119 -31.09 53.75 14.87
CA ASN A 119 -31.85 54.32 15.99
C ASN A 119 -31.12 55.55 16.53
#